data_AF-A0A4S8LUQ5-F1
#
_entry.id   AF-A0A4S8LUQ5-F1
#
_cell.length_a   1.000
_cell.length_b   1.000
_cell.length_c   1.000
_cell.angle_alpha   90.00
_cell.angle_beta   90.00
_cell.angle_gamma   90.00
#
_symmetry.space_group_name_H-M   'P 1'
#
loop_
_entity.id
_entity.type
_entity.pdbx_description
1 polymer ?
#
loop_
_entity_poly.entity_id
_entity_poly.type
_entity_poly.pdbx_seq_one_letter_code
_entity_poly.pdbx_strand_id
1 'polypeptide(L)'
;IRVEWCKSFARAKRWSEEVVLVKEEMRRVLVTLEHKASEWDKRQEFVGPLAQGRSGWDETWRFASSYDGSLAHGTDRCHAEGVKAYANSQASLYRQLEAKFRRMWAGVGQKEKELEAGEDLSIVMRRVIQPDDGNDSSDEEDNDVDINVLTVSDNEDD
;
A
#
# COMPACT_ATOMS: atom_id res chain seq x y z
N ILE A 1 20.13 29.83 -30.75
CA ILE A 1 19.19 28.82 -31.31
C ILE A 1 19.73 27.39 -31.15
N ARG A 2 20.93 27.04 -31.65
CA ARG A 2 21.47 25.65 -31.53
C ARG A 2 21.71 25.18 -30.09
N VAL A 3 22.25 26.05 -29.22
CA VAL A 3 22.54 25.70 -27.81
C VAL A 3 21.26 25.41 -27.02
N GLU A 4 20.24 26.25 -27.16
CA GLU A 4 18.93 26.03 -26.54
C GLU A 4 18.25 24.75 -27.05
N TRP A 5 18.38 24.44 -28.34
CA TRP A 5 17.89 23.18 -28.89
C TRP A 5 18.61 21.97 -28.29
N CYS A 6 19.94 21.98 -28.20
CA CYS A 6 20.70 20.91 -27.57
C CYS A 6 20.34 20.73 -26.09
N LYS A 7 20.06 21.83 -25.37
CA LYS A 7 19.65 21.81 -23.97
C LYS A 7 18.27 21.19 -23.78
N SER A 8 17.30 21.60 -24.60
CA SER A 8 15.95 21.01 -24.61
C SER A 8 15.97 19.54 -25.01
N PHE A 9 16.77 19.18 -26.03
CA PHE A 9 16.94 17.80 -26.47
C PHE A 9 17.59 16.91 -25.40
N ALA A 10 18.63 17.39 -24.71
CA ALA A 10 19.25 16.65 -23.62
C ALA A 10 18.30 16.45 -22.42
N ARG A 11 17.43 17.43 -22.13
CA ARG A 11 16.38 17.28 -21.12
C ARG A 11 15.32 16.28 -21.56
N ALA A 12 14.86 16.34 -22.82
CA ALA A 12 13.91 15.38 -23.38
C ALA A 12 14.45 13.94 -23.34
N LYS A 13 15.74 13.73 -23.69
CA LYS A 13 16.39 12.43 -23.57
C LYS A 13 16.40 11.90 -22.13
N ARG A 14 16.76 12.73 -21.15
CA ARG A 14 16.74 12.32 -19.73
C ARG A 14 15.33 11.97 -19.26
N TRP A 15 14.33 12.76 -19.63
CA TRP A 15 12.94 12.48 -19.28
C TRP A 15 12.43 11.18 -19.90
N SER A 16 12.94 10.76 -21.06
CA SER A 16 12.57 9.47 -21.64
C SER A 16 13.00 8.28 -20.76
N GLU A 17 14.16 8.39 -20.10
CA GLU A 17 14.62 7.38 -19.13
C GLU A 17 13.75 7.39 -17.88
N GLU A 18 13.44 8.58 -17.35
CA GLU A 18 12.58 8.75 -16.16
C GLU A 18 11.16 8.20 -16.38
N VAL A 19 10.56 8.40 -17.57
CA VAL A 19 9.23 7.86 -17.90
C VAL A 19 9.22 6.34 -17.86
N VAL A 20 10.27 5.68 -18.37
CA VAL A 20 10.40 4.21 -18.31
C VAL A 20 10.51 3.74 -16.85
N LEU A 21 11.31 4.44 -16.03
CA LEU A 21 11.45 4.13 -14.61
C LEU A 21 10.14 4.27 -13.85
N VAL A 22 9.38 5.35 -14.09
CA VAL A 22 8.08 5.57 -13.42
C VAL A 22 7.09 4.45 -13.74
N LYS A 23 7.03 4.00 -15.01
CA LYS A 23 6.15 2.88 -15.38
C LYS A 23 6.54 1.58 -14.69
N GLU A 24 7.84 1.31 -14.59
CA GLU A 24 8.31 0.14 -13.88
C GLU A 24 7.99 0.23 -12.38
N GLU A 25 8.12 1.42 -11.77
CA GLU A 25 7.72 1.62 -10.38
C GLU A 25 6.20 1.47 -10.17
N MET A 26 5.36 1.97 -11.08
CA MET A 26 3.92 1.70 -11.05
C MET A 26 3.64 0.19 -11.03
N ARG A 27 4.29 -0.58 -11.91
CA ARG A 27 4.15 -2.04 -11.93
C ARG A 27 4.64 -2.69 -10.64
N ARG A 28 5.79 -2.27 -10.11
CA ARG A 28 6.38 -2.81 -8.86
C ARG A 28 5.52 -2.53 -7.64
N VAL A 29 4.90 -1.37 -7.55
CA VAL A 29 4.01 -1.02 -6.44
C VAL A 29 2.85 -2.01 -6.37
N LEU A 30 2.18 -2.29 -7.50
CA LEU A 30 1.06 -3.26 -7.51
C LEU A 30 1.51 -4.65 -7.04
N VAL A 31 2.63 -5.15 -7.57
CA VAL A 31 3.18 -6.46 -7.17
C VAL A 31 3.57 -6.50 -5.70
N THR A 32 4.14 -5.41 -5.17
CA THR A 32 4.54 -5.34 -3.77
C THR A 32 3.31 -5.34 -2.85
N LEU A 33 2.24 -4.64 -3.23
CA LEU A 33 0.99 -4.62 -2.46
C LEU A 33 0.33 -6.00 -2.43
N GLU A 34 0.27 -6.69 -3.57
CA GLU A 34 -0.24 -8.06 -3.66
C GLU A 34 0.60 -9.03 -2.80
N HIS A 35 1.93 -8.90 -2.86
CA HIS A 35 2.83 -9.68 -2.03
C HIS A 35 2.58 -9.43 -0.54
N LYS A 36 2.43 -8.17 -0.12
CA LYS A 36 2.14 -7.81 1.28
C LYS A 36 0.78 -8.33 1.74
N ALA A 37 -0.25 -8.24 0.91
CA ALA A 37 -1.56 -8.84 1.20
C ALA A 37 -1.42 -10.36 1.45
N SER A 38 -0.70 -11.05 0.56
CA SER A 38 -0.44 -12.49 0.68
C SER A 38 0.43 -12.85 1.90
N GLU A 39 1.34 -11.98 2.32
CA GLU A 39 2.07 -12.15 3.58
C GLU A 39 1.14 -12.04 4.80
N TRP A 40 0.19 -11.10 4.79
CA TRP A 40 -0.79 -10.96 5.87
C TRP A 40 -1.78 -12.12 5.94
N ASP A 41 -2.19 -12.69 4.80
CA ASP A 41 -3.02 -13.90 4.77
C ASP A 41 -2.35 -15.09 5.50
N LYS A 42 -1.02 -15.21 5.38
CA LYS A 42 -0.25 -16.26 6.08
C LYS A 42 -0.12 -16.02 7.59
N ARG A 43 -0.28 -14.77 8.05
CA ARG A 43 -0.18 -14.40 9.47
C ARG A 43 -1.49 -14.56 10.24
N GLN A 44 -2.55 -15.03 9.58
CA GLN A 44 -3.85 -15.30 10.23
C GLN A 44 -3.75 -16.38 11.31
N GLU A 45 -2.79 -17.30 11.18
CA GLU A 45 -2.49 -18.30 12.19
C GLU A 45 -1.33 -17.79 13.07
N PHE A 46 -1.67 -17.40 14.29
CA PHE A 46 -0.66 -17.08 15.29
C PHE A 46 0.04 -18.39 15.73
N VAL A 47 1.26 -18.62 15.26
CA VAL A 47 2.12 -19.75 15.69
C VAL A 47 3.25 -19.20 16.57
N GLY A 48 2.88 -18.67 17.74
CA GLY A 48 3.82 -18.19 18.76
C GLY A 48 3.96 -19.15 19.96
N PRO A 49 4.92 -18.93 20.87
CA PRO A 49 5.04 -19.70 22.13
C PRO A 49 3.74 -19.70 22.95
N LEU A 50 3.01 -18.57 22.89
CA LEU A 50 1.68 -18.40 23.48
C LEU A 50 0.61 -19.27 22.79
N ALA A 51 0.72 -19.55 21.49
CA ALA A 51 -0.20 -20.45 20.77
C ALA A 51 -0.02 -21.93 21.16
N GLN A 52 1.18 -22.31 21.59
CA GLN A 52 1.53 -23.67 21.98
C GLN A 52 1.16 -23.99 23.44
N GLY A 53 0.49 -23.07 24.15
CA GLY A 53 0.22 -23.19 25.58
C GLY A 53 1.48 -23.21 26.44
N ARG A 54 2.64 -22.84 25.87
CA ARG A 54 3.92 -22.82 26.57
C ARG A 54 4.08 -21.45 27.23
N SER A 55 3.30 -21.19 28.28
CA SER A 55 3.48 -20.09 29.24
C SER A 55 4.67 -20.34 30.18
N GLY A 56 5.74 -20.97 29.66
CA GLY A 56 6.92 -21.25 30.45
C GLY A 56 7.77 -20.00 30.54
N TRP A 57 7.55 -19.21 31.59
CA TRP A 57 8.49 -18.18 32.04
C TRP A 57 9.90 -18.81 32.07
N ASP A 58 10.83 -18.26 31.29
CA ASP A 58 12.21 -18.73 31.26
C ASP A 58 12.95 -18.18 32.50
N GLU A 59 13.50 -19.06 33.34
CA GLU A 59 14.03 -18.75 34.68
C GLU A 59 15.20 -17.74 34.67
N THR A 60 15.79 -17.47 33.50
CA THR A 60 16.89 -16.51 33.35
C THR A 60 16.45 -15.04 33.32
N TRP A 61 15.15 -14.74 33.12
CA TRP A 61 14.63 -13.38 33.08
C TRP A 61 14.32 -12.87 34.51
N ARG A 62 15.36 -12.56 35.29
CA ARG A 62 15.23 -12.28 36.73
C ARG A 62 14.81 -10.85 37.11
N PHE A 63 14.41 -9.99 36.18
CA PHE A 63 14.00 -8.61 36.53
C PHE A 63 12.94 -8.08 35.56
N ALA A 64 11.70 -8.52 35.72
CA ALA A 64 10.55 -7.70 35.39
C ALA A 64 9.37 -8.21 36.21
N SER A 65 8.66 -7.29 36.85
CA SER A 65 7.44 -7.52 37.59
C SER A 65 6.56 -8.56 36.89
N SER A 66 6.15 -9.61 37.59
CA SER A 66 5.25 -10.66 37.07
C SER A 66 3.95 -10.01 36.60
N TYR A 67 3.87 -9.72 35.30
CA TYR A 67 2.65 -9.26 34.68
C TYR A 67 1.71 -10.45 34.53
N ASP A 68 0.83 -10.62 35.52
CA ASP A 68 -0.29 -11.55 35.49
C ASP A 68 -1.54 -10.79 34.98
N GLY A 69 -1.57 -10.51 33.67
CA GLY A 69 -2.68 -9.86 33.00
C GLY A 69 -3.18 -10.68 31.82
N SER A 70 -4.34 -10.34 31.27
CA SER A 70 -5.01 -11.13 30.22
C SER A 70 -4.14 -11.43 28.97
N LEU A 71 -3.13 -10.60 28.67
CA LEU A 71 -2.15 -10.84 27.61
C LEU A 71 -1.08 -11.90 27.94
N ALA A 72 -0.83 -12.19 29.23
CA ALA A 72 0.13 -13.21 29.65
C ALA A 72 -0.32 -14.63 29.26
N HIS A 73 -1.63 -14.81 29.12
CA HIS A 73 -2.27 -16.04 28.68
C HIS A 73 -2.72 -15.86 27.23
N GLY A 74 -1.78 -15.63 26.31
CA GLY A 74 -2.02 -15.52 24.85
C GLY A 74 -2.62 -16.76 24.16
N THR A 75 -3.22 -17.65 24.94
CA THR A 75 -4.14 -18.74 24.60
C THR A 75 -5.62 -18.32 24.60
N ASP A 76 -5.99 -17.12 25.07
CA ASP A 76 -7.40 -16.71 25.04
C ASP A 76 -7.92 -16.65 23.60
N ARG A 77 -9.10 -17.24 23.38
CA ARG A 77 -9.78 -17.29 22.08
C ARG A 77 -9.97 -15.88 21.52
N CYS A 78 -10.18 -14.90 22.38
CA CYS A 78 -10.31 -13.49 22.03
C CYS A 78 -9.03 -12.91 21.41
N HIS A 79 -7.86 -13.27 21.93
CA HIS A 79 -6.57 -12.83 21.37
C HIS A 79 -6.29 -13.47 20.01
N ALA A 80 -6.56 -14.78 19.87
CA ALA A 80 -6.41 -15.46 18.59
C ALA A 80 -7.37 -14.91 17.52
N GLU A 81 -8.63 -14.66 17.90
CA GLU A 81 -9.63 -14.04 17.04
C GLU A 81 -9.23 -12.61 16.65
N GLY A 82 -8.71 -11.82 17.59
CA GLY A 82 -8.21 -10.47 17.33
C GLY A 82 -7.02 -10.44 16.37
N VAL A 83 -6.03 -11.32 16.55
CA VAL A 83 -4.89 -11.43 15.62
C VAL A 83 -5.35 -11.82 14.22
N LYS A 84 -6.27 -12.78 14.13
CA LYS A 84 -6.88 -13.18 12.86
C LYS A 84 -7.66 -12.03 12.21
N ALA A 85 -8.46 -11.31 12.98
CA ALA A 85 -9.23 -10.16 12.50
C ALA A 85 -8.30 -9.06 11.98
N TYR A 86 -7.26 -8.71 12.72
CA TYR A 86 -6.29 -7.71 12.31
C TYR A 86 -5.54 -8.11 11.03
N ALA A 87 -5.07 -9.36 10.94
CA ALA A 87 -4.41 -9.85 9.73
C ALA A 87 -5.32 -9.79 8.50
N ASN A 88 -6.62 -10.13 8.65
CA ASN A 88 -7.62 -9.99 7.58
C ASN A 88 -7.83 -8.52 7.18
N SER A 89 -7.94 -7.61 8.15
CA SER A 89 -8.09 -6.19 7.88
C SER A 89 -6.87 -5.62 7.13
N GLN A 90 -5.66 -5.99 7.56
CA GLN A 90 -4.44 -5.58 6.87
C GLN A 90 -4.38 -6.13 5.44
N ALA A 91 -4.67 -7.41 5.22
CA ALA A 91 -4.73 -8.01 3.89
C ALA A 91 -5.74 -7.29 2.98
N SER A 92 -6.93 -6.97 3.50
CA SER A 92 -7.95 -6.20 2.79
C SER A 92 -7.45 -4.80 2.40
N LEU A 93 -6.78 -4.09 3.31
CA LEU A 93 -6.25 -2.75 3.07
C LEU A 93 -5.23 -2.75 1.91
N TYR A 94 -4.29 -3.69 1.89
CA TYR A 94 -3.32 -3.80 0.80
C TYR A 94 -3.98 -4.08 -0.56
N ARG A 95 -5.02 -4.92 -0.59
CA ARG A 95 -5.81 -5.18 -1.81
C ARG A 95 -6.59 -3.96 -2.27
N GLN A 96 -7.20 -3.20 -1.35
CA GLN A 96 -7.88 -1.95 -1.67
C GLN A 96 -6.92 -0.90 -2.25
N LEU A 97 -5.72 -0.78 -1.65
CA LEU A 97 -4.68 0.13 -2.14
C LEU A 97 -4.21 -0.26 -3.54
N GLU A 98 -4.01 -1.56 -3.80
CA GLU A 98 -3.70 -2.07 -5.13
C GLU A 98 -4.80 -1.71 -6.14
N ALA A 99 -6.07 -1.97 -5.80
CA ALA A 99 -7.21 -1.68 -6.67
C ALA A 99 -7.31 -0.18 -6.98
N LYS A 100 -7.11 0.69 -5.99
CA LYS A 100 -7.10 2.14 -6.16
C LYS A 100 -5.99 2.59 -7.12
N PHE A 101 -4.76 2.12 -6.92
CA PHE A 101 -3.65 2.45 -7.83
C PHE A 101 -3.84 1.88 -9.23
N ARG A 102 -4.37 0.65 -9.34
CA ARG A 102 -4.69 0.03 -10.63
C ARG A 102 -5.72 0.86 -11.40
N ARG A 103 -6.79 1.34 -10.75
CA ARG A 103 -7.77 2.26 -11.36
C ARG A 103 -7.12 3.58 -11.79
N MET A 104 -6.32 4.18 -10.91
CA MET A 104 -5.62 5.44 -11.20
C MET A 104 -4.69 5.33 -12.41
N TRP A 105 -4.01 4.19 -12.58
CA TRP A 105 -3.01 3.99 -13.63
C TRP A 105 -3.54 3.35 -14.91
N ALA A 106 -4.76 2.80 -14.93
CA ALA A 106 -5.36 2.17 -16.11
C ALA A 106 -5.38 3.09 -17.34
N GLY A 107 -5.57 4.40 -17.15
CA GLY A 107 -5.61 5.37 -18.24
C GLY A 107 -4.25 5.85 -18.75
N VAL A 108 -3.13 5.51 -18.11
CA VAL A 108 -1.80 6.06 -18.48
C VAL A 108 -1.31 5.48 -19.81
N GLY A 109 -1.49 4.18 -20.05
CA GLY A 109 -1.08 3.53 -21.31
C GLY A 109 -1.95 3.88 -22.51
N GLN A 110 -3.23 4.18 -22.30
CA GLN A 110 -4.15 4.64 -23.35
C GLN A 110 -3.72 6.03 -23.87
N LYS A 111 -3.45 6.95 -22.94
CA LYS A 111 -3.04 8.33 -23.21
C LYS A 111 -1.70 8.41 -23.95
N GLU A 112 -0.77 7.50 -23.65
CA GLU A 112 0.50 7.42 -24.36
C GLU A 112 0.33 6.99 -25.82
N LYS A 113 -0.52 5.98 -26.08
CA LYS A 113 -0.80 5.53 -27.45
C LYS A 113 -1.50 6.60 -28.29
N GLU A 114 -2.37 7.41 -27.69
CA GLU A 114 -3.01 8.57 -28.34
C GLU A 114 -1.98 9.63 -28.75
N LEU A 115 -1.00 9.91 -27.88
CA LEU A 115 0.11 10.82 -28.17
C LEU A 115 1.06 10.27 -29.25
N GLU A 116 1.36 8.97 -29.23
CA GLU A 116 2.18 8.29 -30.25
C GLU A 116 1.46 8.21 -31.61
N ALA A 117 0.13 8.15 -31.62
CA ALA A 117 -0.70 8.23 -32.83
C ALA A 117 -0.74 9.64 -33.45
N GLY A 118 -0.06 10.62 -32.84
CA GLY A 118 0.06 11.98 -33.36
C GLY A 118 -1.12 12.87 -33.00
N GLU A 119 -1.91 12.53 -31.98
CA GLU A 119 -2.91 13.45 -31.45
C GLU A 119 -2.23 14.67 -30.81
N ASP A 120 -2.77 15.85 -31.07
CA ASP A 120 -2.22 17.11 -30.59
C ASP A 120 -2.21 17.13 -29.05
N LEU A 121 -1.02 17.29 -28.47
CA LEU A 121 -0.77 17.39 -27.03
C LEU A 121 -1.71 18.36 -26.32
N SER A 122 -2.12 19.44 -26.99
CA SER A 122 -3.05 20.44 -26.44
C SER A 122 -4.48 19.92 -26.29
N ILE A 123 -4.90 18.99 -27.15
CA ILE A 123 -6.22 18.35 -27.13
C ILE A 123 -6.23 17.27 -26.04
N VAL A 124 -5.17 16.47 -25.94
CA VAL A 124 -5.00 15.45 -24.91
C VAL A 124 -4.97 16.08 -23.51
N MET A 125 -4.19 17.14 -23.30
CA MET A 125 -4.14 17.86 -22.02
C MET A 125 -5.48 18.51 -21.65
N ARG A 126 -6.25 19.04 -22.63
CA ARG A 126 -7.55 19.67 -22.38
C ARG A 126 -8.59 18.66 -21.87
N ARG A 127 -8.59 17.43 -22.36
CA ARG A 127 -9.46 16.34 -21.85
C ARG A 127 -9.09 15.90 -20.44
N VAL A 128 -7.82 15.99 -20.05
CA VAL A 128 -7.36 15.65 -18.69
C VAL A 128 -7.87 16.65 -17.63
N ILE A 129 -8.13 17.89 -18.02
CA ILE A 129 -8.52 18.97 -17.09
C ILE A 129 -10.06 19.11 -16.98
N GLN A 130 -10.82 18.55 -17.91
CA GLN A 130 -12.28 18.48 -17.78
C GLN A 130 -12.65 17.12 -17.18
N PRO A 131 -13.16 17.06 -15.94
CA PRO A 131 -13.74 15.82 -15.44
C PRO A 131 -14.94 15.50 -16.34
N ASP A 132 -14.98 14.25 -16.79
CA ASP A 132 -16.16 13.69 -17.43
C ASP A 132 -17.28 13.69 -16.38
N ASP A 133 -18.28 14.56 -16.53
CA ASP A 133 -19.55 14.56 -15.76
C ASP A 133 -20.42 13.35 -16.15
N GLY A 134 -19.80 12.19 -16.24
CA GLY A 134 -20.39 10.90 -16.57
C GLY A 134 -20.74 10.14 -15.31
N ASN A 135 -21.92 10.44 -14.76
CA ASN A 135 -22.71 9.63 -13.84
C ASN A 135 -22.33 8.12 -13.80
N ASP A 136 -21.51 7.73 -12.83
CA ASP A 136 -21.42 6.36 -12.34
C ASP A 136 -21.96 6.34 -10.90
N SER A 137 -23.28 6.11 -10.81
CA SER A 137 -23.97 5.81 -9.57
C SER A 137 -23.60 4.38 -9.18
N SER A 138 -22.45 4.24 -8.53
CA SER A 138 -22.19 3.13 -7.62
C SER A 138 -22.15 3.73 -6.23
N ASP A 139 -23.27 3.60 -5.52
CA ASP A 139 -23.35 3.73 -4.07
C ASP A 139 -22.32 2.77 -3.44
N GLU A 140 -21.10 3.24 -3.22
CA GLU A 140 -20.25 2.70 -2.19
C GLU A 140 -20.17 3.76 -1.10
N GLU A 141 -20.77 3.46 0.05
CA GLU A 141 -20.58 4.22 1.27
C GLU A 141 -19.07 4.29 1.55
N ASP A 142 -18.46 5.40 1.10
CA ASP A 142 -17.11 5.83 1.45
C ASP A 142 -17.07 5.97 2.99
N ASN A 143 -16.71 4.88 3.65
CA ASN A 143 -16.10 5.00 4.97
C ASN A 143 -14.71 5.58 4.72
N ASP A 144 -14.62 6.91 4.80
CA ASP A 144 -13.39 7.65 5.05
C ASP A 144 -12.76 7.11 6.34
N VAL A 145 -12.03 6.00 6.22
CA VAL A 145 -11.13 5.56 7.27
C VAL A 145 -9.91 6.44 7.10
N ASP A 146 -9.88 7.52 7.89
CA ASP A 146 -8.67 8.30 8.16
C ASP A 146 -7.50 7.33 8.26
N ILE A 147 -6.56 7.47 7.33
CA ILE A 147 -5.33 6.69 7.27
C ILE A 147 -4.48 7.18 8.45
N ASN A 148 -4.81 6.72 9.65
CA ASN A 148 -3.92 6.79 10.78
C ASN A 148 -2.91 5.67 10.55
N VAL A 149 -1.82 6.01 9.87
CA VAL A 149 -0.58 5.23 9.96
C VAL A 149 -0.24 5.20 11.45
N LEU A 150 -0.64 4.13 12.13
CA LEU A 150 -0.15 3.78 13.46
C LEU A 150 1.33 3.46 13.28
N THR A 151 2.13 4.52 13.22
CA THR A 151 3.52 4.46 13.64
C THR A 151 3.47 3.94 15.06
N VAL A 152 4.00 2.74 15.27
CA VAL A 152 4.37 2.28 16.60
C VAL A 152 5.25 3.38 17.19
N SER A 153 4.69 4.18 18.09
CA SER A 153 5.47 5.06 18.94
C SER A 153 6.38 4.15 19.74
N ASP A 154 7.68 4.20 19.43
CA ASP A 154 8.71 3.88 20.39
C ASP A 154 8.44 4.77 21.61
N ASN A 155 7.81 4.19 22.63
CA ASN A 155 7.76 4.76 23.96
C ASN A 155 9.13 4.52 24.59
N GLU A 156 10.04 5.48 24.39
CA GLU A 156 11.04 5.81 25.41
C GLU A 156 10.34 6.54 26.58
N ASP A 157 11.01 6.53 27.74
CA ASP A 157 10.66 7.09 29.07
C ASP A 157 10.07 6.03 30.04
N ASP A 158 10.65 5.68 31.19
CA ASP A 158 11.58 6.35 32.13
C ASP A 158 12.52 5.32 32.81
#